data_AF-A0A0M3IF23-F1
#
_entry.id   AF-A0A0M3IF23-F1
#
_cell.length_a   1.000
_cell.length_b   1.000
_cell.length_c   1.000
_cell.angle_alpha   90.00
_cell.angle_beta   90.00
_cell.angle_gamma   90.00
#
_symmetry.space_group_name_H-M   'P 1'
#
loop_
_entity.id
_entity.type
_entity.pdbx_description
1 polymer ?
#
loop_
_entity_poly.entity_id
_entity_poly.type
_entity_poly.pdbx_seq_one_letter_code
_entity_poly.pdbx_strand_id
1 'polypeptide(L)'
;MLMQCYSSILGSYRTVGAYVRPSRFVQSLLESRIFISLRWSSDVIVHQRRQLCIKNSDNESIIYRALDKQLAQRDGFEWYRFKVGSHNAIVQENVRLKFEDDVLGVLVLNTPSFFETTFKEWLRQHCNPGEGVDDVKTKVGPHPVETFFNWKFMQIEMHLSPIRVVSICDFEPVRHRLPAVSLPACGHVSGAAYFYHPNHPVTGEKIYPQGLSLHPKYGGYFAFRGVIIFPDVHLAATFKEPQPLKTLDTDAKVLEALELFNKHWMDNRYRDCGDPIEKIFFVQVGSYNAVVQKGVQLRFDDDVMAVVVLNTPSFFENTYKKWLQKQYKSGESMETFMKKIGSNPIRSFFLSRFAQIENRLLPIRAVSICDFEPLHDRLPLVSLPVCGHISGAAYFYRVKEATDPITGKKKLHMGLSLHPKYGGHFSFRGVIVFPDVRLPATYKEKLPLKTLDTEEKIDEALELFNEHYYDNRYRNCGNPVETYSELQLKYFSTPPEQRWPLIAHWFRS
;
A
#
# COMPACT_ATOMS: atom_id res chain seq x y z
N MET A 1 -24.88 -37.17 -0.30
CA MET A 1 -24.44 -37.71 1.00
C MET A 1 -23.54 -38.90 0.74
N LEU A 2 -22.30 -38.66 0.30
CA LEU A 2 -21.45 -39.71 -0.29
C LEU A 2 -19.98 -39.48 0.03
N MET A 3 -19.49 -40.41 0.86
CA MET A 3 -18.11 -40.86 0.97
C MET A 3 -17.65 -41.52 -0.35
N GLN A 4 -16.33 -41.51 -0.56
CA GLN A 4 -15.54 -42.49 -1.32
C GLN A 4 -15.80 -42.65 -2.82
N CYS A 5 -14.90 -42.08 -3.62
CA CYS A 5 -14.36 -42.57 -4.91
C CYS A 5 -13.14 -41.66 -5.18
N TYR A 6 -11.89 -42.12 -5.21
CA TYR A 6 -11.28 -42.73 -6.39
C TYR A 6 -9.93 -43.35 -6.01
N SER A 7 -9.84 -44.67 -6.13
CA SER A 7 -8.60 -45.41 -6.36
C SER A 7 -8.88 -46.41 -7.48
N SER A 8 -8.12 -46.26 -8.57
CA SER A 8 -8.08 -47.00 -9.85
C SER A 8 -7.92 -45.92 -10.94
N ILE A 9 -6.81 -45.85 -11.68
CA ILE A 9 -6.36 -46.83 -12.66
C ILE A 9 -4.83 -46.66 -12.84
N LEU A 10 -4.09 -47.74 -12.59
CA LEU A 10 -2.77 -48.00 -13.16
C LEU A 10 -2.97 -48.96 -14.35
N GLY A 11 -2.25 -48.71 -15.44
CA GLY A 11 -2.30 -49.49 -16.69
C GLY A 11 -3.31 -48.88 -17.65
N SER A 12 -2.96 -48.41 -18.83
CA SER A 12 -1.97 -48.92 -19.78
C SER A 12 -1.86 -47.86 -20.87
N TYR A 13 -0.67 -47.46 -21.32
CA TYR A 13 -0.41 -47.20 -22.74
C TYR A 13 1.10 -47.15 -22.98
N ARG A 14 1.55 -48.16 -23.72
CA ARG A 14 2.87 -48.28 -24.32
C ARG A 14 3.02 -47.24 -25.44
N THR A 15 4.17 -46.58 -25.44
CA THR A 15 5.00 -46.19 -26.60
C THR A 15 4.32 -45.94 -27.96
N VAL A 16 4.31 -44.68 -28.39
CA VAL A 16 4.79 -44.29 -29.73
C VAL A 16 5.62 -43.03 -29.57
N GLY A 17 6.91 -43.13 -29.94
CA GLY A 17 7.82 -42.00 -29.98
C GLY A 17 7.59 -41.15 -31.22
N ALA A 18 7.64 -39.83 -31.03
CA ALA A 18 8.01 -38.90 -32.08
C ALA A 18 9.02 -37.92 -31.48
N TYR A 19 10.28 -38.13 -31.88
CA TYR A 19 11.40 -37.24 -31.63
C TYR A 19 11.11 -35.86 -32.24
N VAL A 20 11.02 -34.82 -31.42
CA VAL A 20 11.27 -33.44 -31.83
C VAL A 20 12.39 -32.91 -30.96
N ARG A 21 13.53 -32.60 -31.59
CA ARG A 21 14.77 -32.14 -30.96
C ARG A 21 14.56 -30.79 -30.24
N PRO A 22 14.90 -30.65 -28.95
CA PRO A 22 15.03 -29.34 -28.32
C PRO A 22 16.31 -28.65 -28.79
N SER A 23 16.26 -27.32 -28.90
CA SER A 23 17.39 -26.50 -29.32
C SER A 23 18.56 -26.57 -28.32
N ARG A 24 19.78 -26.39 -28.84
CA ARG A 24 21.09 -26.52 -28.15
C ARG A 24 21.30 -25.66 -26.90
N PHE A 25 20.31 -24.87 -26.45
CA PHE A 25 20.42 -24.02 -25.27
C PHE A 25 19.97 -24.71 -23.98
N VAL A 26 19.07 -25.70 -24.07
CA VAL A 26 18.48 -26.39 -22.90
C VAL A 26 19.36 -27.51 -22.35
N GLN A 27 20.28 -28.04 -23.17
CA GLN A 27 21.20 -29.11 -22.77
C GLN A 27 22.32 -28.60 -21.84
N SER A 28 22.65 -27.30 -21.90
CA SER A 28 23.69 -26.68 -21.06
C SER A 28 23.27 -26.42 -19.60
N LEU A 29 21.97 -26.42 -19.27
CA LEU A 29 21.49 -26.13 -17.91
C LEU A 29 21.13 -27.39 -17.11
N LEU A 30 21.00 -28.54 -17.77
CA LEU A 30 20.64 -29.81 -17.13
C LEU A 30 21.85 -30.68 -16.76
N GLU A 31 23.05 -30.37 -17.27
CA GLU A 31 24.29 -31.11 -16.96
C GLU A 31 25.02 -30.63 -15.69
N SER A 32 24.56 -29.56 -15.02
CA SER A 32 25.21 -29.03 -13.80
C SER A 32 24.62 -29.53 -12.47
N ARG A 33 23.65 -30.46 -12.49
CA ARG A 33 23.15 -31.13 -11.28
C ARG A 33 23.68 -32.56 -11.18
N ILE A 34 24.95 -32.69 -10.79
CA ILE A 34 25.51 -33.96 -10.32
C ILE A 34 25.58 -33.91 -8.79
N PHE A 35 24.78 -34.76 -8.15
CA PHE A 35 24.94 -35.19 -6.77
C PHE A 35 26.35 -35.74 -6.56
N ILE A 36 27.14 -35.11 -5.69
CA ILE A 36 28.34 -35.73 -5.14
C ILE A 36 28.27 -35.63 -3.62
N SER A 37 27.94 -36.75 -2.99
CA SER A 37 28.35 -37.02 -1.62
C SER A 37 29.87 -37.18 -1.62
N LEU A 38 30.61 -36.25 -1.03
CA LEU A 38 32.02 -36.51 -0.70
C LEU A 38 32.31 -36.13 0.74
N ARG A 39 32.65 -37.22 1.43
CA ARG A 39 33.20 -37.37 2.76
C ARG A 39 34.44 -36.49 2.91
N TRP A 40 34.61 -35.98 4.12
CA TRP A 40 35.77 -35.23 4.59
C TRP A 40 37.09 -35.91 4.23
N SER A 41 38.04 -35.13 3.71
CA SER A 41 39.47 -35.43 3.84
C SER A 41 40.24 -34.12 3.89
N SER A 42 41.07 -34.05 4.90
CA SER A 42 41.86 -32.91 5.36
C SER A 42 42.97 -32.53 4.38
N ASP A 43 43.37 -31.27 4.52
CA ASP A 43 44.73 -30.76 4.27
C ASP A 43 45.16 -30.32 2.85
N VAL A 44 45.46 -29.01 2.82
CA VAL A 44 46.52 -28.32 2.07
C VAL A 44 46.21 -27.98 0.61
N ILE A 45 45.67 -26.76 0.39
CA ILE A 45 46.32 -25.73 -0.46
C ILE A 45 46.10 -24.36 0.20
N VAL A 46 47.14 -23.87 0.88
CA VAL A 46 47.26 -22.49 1.38
C VAL A 46 47.69 -21.62 0.21
N HIS A 47 46.81 -20.75 -0.27
CA HIS A 47 47.19 -19.55 -1.03
C HIS A 47 46.49 -18.32 -0.43
N GLN A 48 47.34 -17.38 -0.02
CA GLN A 48 47.08 -16.15 0.73
C GLN A 48 45.83 -15.39 0.25
N ARG A 49 44.73 -15.49 1.01
CA ARG A 49 43.73 -14.41 1.08
C ARG A 49 44.26 -13.36 2.04
N ARG A 50 44.68 -12.21 1.52
CA ARG A 50 44.79 -10.97 2.31
C ARG A 50 43.40 -10.71 2.92
N GLN A 51 43.28 -10.94 4.22
CA GLN A 51 42.18 -10.42 5.03
C GLN A 51 42.26 -8.89 4.97
N LEU A 52 41.51 -8.29 4.05
CA LEU A 52 40.99 -6.95 4.28
C LEU A 52 39.92 -7.14 5.36
N CYS A 53 40.24 -6.79 6.59
CA CYS A 53 39.27 -6.65 7.67
C CYS A 53 38.30 -5.53 7.28
N ILE A 54 37.25 -5.87 6.53
CA ILE A 54 36.10 -5.02 6.32
C ILE A 54 35.43 -4.90 7.69
N LYS A 55 35.35 -3.68 8.23
CA LYS A 55 34.73 -3.47 9.54
C LYS A 55 33.25 -3.83 9.42
N ASN A 56 32.65 -4.35 10.49
CA ASN A 56 31.23 -4.74 10.52
C ASN A 56 30.29 -3.60 10.04
N SER A 57 30.65 -2.34 10.33
CA SER A 57 29.96 -1.14 9.84
C SER A 57 29.91 -0.99 8.31
N ASP A 58 30.94 -1.49 7.61
CA ASP A 58 31.06 -1.36 6.15
C ASP A 58 30.15 -2.39 5.46
N ASN A 59 30.03 -3.60 6.03
CA ASN A 59 29.11 -4.64 5.54
C ASN A 59 27.64 -4.20 5.67
N GLU A 60 27.25 -3.62 6.81
CA GLU A 60 25.90 -3.08 7.01
C GLU A 60 25.55 -2.03 5.94
N SER A 61 26.46 -1.08 5.67
CA SER A 61 26.24 -0.05 4.65
C SER A 61 26.05 -0.63 3.25
N ILE A 62 26.84 -1.63 2.87
CA ILE A 62 26.73 -2.34 1.59
C ILE A 62 25.37 -3.06 1.51
N ILE A 63 24.98 -3.76 2.58
CA ILE A 63 23.70 -4.46 2.67
C ILE A 63 22.54 -3.48 2.50
N TYR A 64 22.50 -2.40 3.27
CA TYR A 64 21.40 -1.45 3.21
C TYR A 64 21.27 -0.79 1.84
N ARG A 65 22.40 -0.43 1.20
CA ARG A 65 22.39 0.12 -0.16
C ARG A 65 21.85 -0.89 -1.19
N ALA A 66 22.22 -2.16 -1.06
CA ALA A 66 21.70 -3.21 -1.92
C ALA A 66 20.20 -3.42 -1.72
N LEU A 67 19.74 -3.48 -0.47
CA LEU A 67 18.33 -3.65 -0.14
C LEU A 67 17.49 -2.44 -0.58
N ASP A 68 17.96 -1.22 -0.39
CA ASP A 68 17.28 0.00 -0.89
C ASP A 68 17.09 -0.02 -2.42
N LYS A 69 18.06 -0.60 -3.13
CA LYS A 69 17.98 -0.74 -4.59
C LYS A 69 17.08 -1.90 -5.02
N GLN A 70 17.18 -3.04 -4.35
CA GLN A 70 16.48 -4.26 -4.73
C GLN A 70 15.05 -4.32 -4.21
N LEU A 71 14.78 -3.78 -3.03
CA LEU A 71 13.51 -3.82 -2.31
C LEU A 71 13.02 -2.39 -2.04
N ALA A 72 13.00 -1.56 -3.09
CA ALA A 72 12.60 -0.16 -2.95
C ALA A 72 11.09 -0.03 -2.69
N GLN A 73 10.71 0.95 -1.86
CA GLN A 73 9.31 1.24 -1.57
C GLN A 73 8.47 1.56 -2.80
N ARG A 74 9.05 2.26 -3.78
CA ARG A 74 8.40 2.56 -5.07
C ARG A 74 8.05 1.31 -5.88
N ASP A 75 8.74 0.20 -5.62
CA ASP A 75 8.54 -1.09 -6.27
C ASP A 75 7.63 -2.01 -5.41
N GLY A 76 7.03 -1.44 -4.35
CA GLY A 76 6.06 -2.13 -3.52
C GLY A 76 6.64 -3.01 -2.43
N PHE A 77 7.87 -2.75 -1.97
CA PHE A 77 8.50 -3.49 -0.88
C PHE A 77 8.76 -2.59 0.33
N GLU A 78 8.69 -3.15 1.52
CA GLU A 78 9.30 -2.55 2.71
C GLU A 78 10.15 -3.62 3.40
N TRP A 79 11.21 -3.18 4.07
CA TRP A 79 12.11 -4.07 4.77
C TRP A 79 12.51 -3.50 6.13
N TYR A 80 12.62 -4.36 7.13
CA TYR A 80 12.79 -3.97 8.54
C TYR A 80 13.85 -4.82 9.22
N ARG A 81 14.74 -4.17 9.96
CA ARG A 81 15.84 -4.82 10.67
C ARG A 81 15.37 -5.31 12.04
N PHE A 82 15.87 -6.46 12.45
CA PHE A 82 15.69 -7.00 13.79
C PHE A 82 16.90 -7.85 14.19
N LYS A 83 17.10 -8.03 15.49
CA LYS A 83 18.03 -9.01 16.05
C LYS A 83 17.37 -10.38 16.10
N VAL A 84 18.09 -11.42 15.70
CA VAL A 84 17.59 -12.81 15.77
C VAL A 84 17.12 -13.16 17.19
N GLY A 85 17.82 -12.69 18.22
CA GLY A 85 17.47 -12.88 19.63
C GLY A 85 16.11 -12.27 19.99
N SER A 86 15.76 -11.11 19.42
CA SER A 86 14.45 -10.46 19.64
C SER A 86 13.30 -11.33 19.14
N HIS A 87 13.47 -11.97 17.97
CA HIS A 87 12.50 -12.95 17.47
C HIS A 87 12.46 -14.20 18.37
N ASN A 88 13.62 -14.78 18.69
CA ASN A 88 13.72 -16.01 19.48
C ASN A 88 13.13 -15.87 20.90
N ALA A 89 13.15 -14.66 21.46
CA ALA A 89 12.58 -14.36 22.77
C ALA A 89 11.05 -14.48 22.83
N ILE A 90 10.34 -14.33 21.69
CA ILE A 90 8.86 -14.31 21.67
C ILE A 90 8.23 -15.53 20.98
N VAL A 91 9.05 -16.45 20.45
CA VAL A 91 8.58 -17.68 19.80
C VAL A 91 8.91 -18.92 20.63
N GLN A 92 8.20 -20.01 20.34
CA GLN A 92 8.47 -21.32 20.92
C GLN A 92 9.83 -21.87 20.44
N GLU A 93 10.48 -22.68 21.28
CA GLU A 93 11.84 -23.24 21.04
C GLU A 93 12.02 -23.85 19.65
N ASN A 94 11.00 -24.59 19.19
CA ASN A 94 10.99 -25.29 17.91
C ASN A 94 10.86 -24.38 16.67
N VAL A 95 10.56 -23.09 16.84
CA VAL A 95 10.49 -22.07 15.78
C VAL A 95 11.65 -21.07 15.90
N ARG A 96 12.56 -21.25 16.86
CA ARG A 96 13.73 -20.38 17.01
C ARG A 96 14.70 -20.53 15.84
N LEU A 97 15.21 -19.38 15.40
CA LEU A 97 16.27 -19.29 14.40
C LEU A 97 17.60 -19.67 15.06
N LYS A 98 18.35 -20.57 14.42
CA LYS A 98 19.60 -21.12 14.96
C LYS A 98 20.82 -20.26 14.59
N PHE A 99 20.77 -18.98 14.96
CA PHE A 99 21.86 -18.01 14.81
C PHE A 99 22.08 -17.29 16.15
N GLU A 100 23.20 -16.57 16.28
CA GLU A 100 23.50 -15.78 17.48
C GLU A 100 22.49 -14.63 17.64
N ASP A 101 22.25 -14.22 18.88
CA ASP A 101 21.16 -13.30 19.22
C ASP A 101 21.28 -11.91 18.57
N ASP A 102 22.50 -11.43 18.36
CA ASP A 102 22.79 -10.13 17.78
C ASP A 102 22.92 -10.14 16.25
N VAL A 103 22.75 -11.30 15.61
CA VAL A 103 22.78 -11.43 14.13
C VAL A 103 21.67 -10.57 13.50
N LEU A 104 22.03 -9.89 12.41
CA LEU A 104 21.12 -9.10 11.60
C LEU A 104 20.12 -10.00 10.86
N GLY A 105 18.85 -9.88 11.23
CA GLY A 105 17.71 -10.30 10.43
C GLY A 105 17.05 -9.12 9.73
N VAL A 106 16.61 -9.33 8.49
CA VAL A 106 15.81 -8.37 7.73
C VAL A 106 14.50 -9.03 7.33
N LEU A 107 13.38 -8.51 7.84
CA LEU A 107 12.05 -8.87 7.38
C LEU A 107 11.76 -8.16 6.06
N VAL A 108 11.18 -8.87 5.10
CA VAL A 108 10.71 -8.32 3.83
C VAL A 108 9.20 -8.51 3.73
N LEU A 109 8.50 -7.43 3.38
CA LEU A 109 7.07 -7.46 3.09
C LEU A 109 6.78 -6.77 1.75
N ASN A 110 5.67 -7.15 1.12
CA ASN A 110 5.14 -6.44 -0.03
C ASN A 110 3.94 -5.58 0.38
N THR A 111 3.84 -4.41 -0.23
CA THR A 111 2.72 -3.46 -0.09
C THR A 111 1.73 -3.63 -1.25
N PRO A 112 0.59 -2.92 -1.28
CA PRO A 112 -0.38 -3.03 -2.37
C PRO A 112 0.23 -2.74 -3.75
N SER A 113 1.20 -1.83 -3.82
CA SER A 113 1.83 -1.43 -5.09
C SER A 113 2.54 -2.59 -5.80
N PHE A 114 3.11 -3.54 -5.05
CA PHE A 114 3.90 -4.65 -5.60
C PHE A 114 3.18 -5.39 -6.73
N PHE A 115 1.90 -5.71 -6.54
CA PHE A 115 1.16 -6.54 -7.48
C PHE A 115 0.99 -5.83 -8.83
N GLU A 116 0.59 -4.55 -8.79
CA GLU A 116 0.28 -3.77 -9.99
C GLU A 116 1.51 -3.18 -10.69
N THR A 117 2.59 -2.91 -9.94
CA THR A 117 3.79 -2.29 -10.53
C THR A 117 4.85 -3.33 -10.86
N THR A 118 5.34 -4.04 -9.85
CA THR A 118 6.53 -4.88 -9.98
C THR A 118 6.20 -6.28 -10.51
N PHE A 119 5.20 -6.93 -9.92
CA PHE A 119 4.85 -8.30 -10.29
C PHE A 119 4.26 -8.37 -11.70
N LYS A 120 3.35 -7.45 -12.02
CA LYS A 120 2.79 -7.29 -13.36
C LYS A 120 3.87 -7.06 -14.41
N GLU A 121 4.82 -6.16 -14.17
CA GLU A 121 5.89 -5.89 -15.13
C GLU A 121 6.85 -7.08 -15.27
N TRP A 122 7.15 -7.77 -14.17
CA TRP A 122 7.92 -9.01 -14.21
C TRP A 122 7.24 -10.08 -15.06
N LEU A 123 5.92 -10.28 -14.93
CA LEU A 123 5.18 -11.20 -15.80
C LEU A 123 5.24 -10.79 -17.28
N ARG A 124 5.15 -9.48 -17.57
CA ARG A 124 5.25 -8.96 -18.95
C ARG A 124 6.62 -9.22 -19.56
N GLN A 125 7.69 -9.14 -18.78
CA GLN A 125 9.05 -9.47 -19.23
C GLN A 125 9.21 -10.95 -19.60
N HIS A 126 8.33 -11.83 -19.11
CA HIS A 126 8.30 -13.25 -19.46
C HIS A 126 7.36 -13.57 -20.63
N CYS A 127 6.66 -12.57 -21.17
CA CYS A 127 5.78 -12.68 -22.32
C CYS A 127 6.47 -12.12 -23.57
N ASN A 128 6.81 -12.98 -24.53
CA ASN A 128 7.36 -12.55 -25.80
C ASN A 128 6.24 -12.11 -26.76
N PRO A 129 6.55 -11.31 -27.81
CA PRO A 129 5.58 -10.99 -28.85
C PRO A 129 4.95 -12.25 -29.46
N GLY A 130 3.62 -12.34 -29.42
CA GLY A 130 2.85 -13.46 -29.96
C GLY A 130 2.54 -14.60 -28.98
N GLU A 131 3.07 -14.55 -27.76
CA GLU A 131 2.76 -15.55 -26.71
C GLU A 131 1.46 -15.21 -25.95
N GLY A 132 0.75 -16.26 -25.53
CA GLY A 132 -0.44 -16.19 -24.70
C GLY A 132 -0.17 -16.43 -23.22
N VAL A 133 -1.23 -16.45 -22.41
CA VAL A 133 -1.15 -16.66 -20.95
C VAL A 133 -0.59 -18.04 -20.61
N ASP A 134 -0.89 -19.08 -21.40
CA ASP A 134 -0.40 -20.44 -21.17
C ASP A 134 1.11 -20.59 -21.38
N ASP A 135 1.68 -19.83 -22.33
CA ASP A 135 3.13 -19.79 -22.55
C ASP A 135 3.84 -19.17 -21.34
N VAL A 136 3.32 -18.04 -20.85
CA VAL A 136 3.84 -17.39 -19.65
C VAL A 136 3.73 -18.33 -18.46
N LYS A 137 2.58 -18.98 -18.24
CA LYS A 137 2.37 -19.97 -17.17
C LYS A 137 3.37 -21.12 -17.25
N THR A 138 3.70 -21.58 -18.45
CA THR A 138 4.71 -22.63 -18.65
C THR A 138 6.11 -22.17 -18.24
N LYS A 139 6.45 -20.90 -18.47
CA LYS A 139 7.75 -20.32 -18.10
C LYS A 139 7.88 -20.01 -16.60
N VAL A 140 6.86 -19.37 -16.02
CA VAL A 140 6.90 -18.91 -14.62
C VAL A 140 6.36 -19.94 -13.62
N GLY A 141 5.73 -21.01 -14.12
CA GLY A 141 5.17 -22.07 -13.31
C GLY A 141 3.81 -21.73 -12.69
N PRO A 142 3.21 -22.70 -11.94
CA PRO A 142 1.88 -22.57 -11.36
C PRO A 142 1.80 -21.60 -10.18
N HIS A 143 2.94 -21.26 -9.56
CA HIS A 143 3.05 -20.35 -8.42
C HIS A 143 3.94 -19.15 -8.78
N PRO A 144 3.44 -18.22 -9.60
CA PRO A 144 4.27 -17.15 -10.16
C PRO A 144 4.77 -16.15 -9.11
N VAL A 145 4.01 -15.93 -8.03
CA VAL A 145 4.45 -15.08 -6.89
C VAL A 145 5.61 -15.72 -6.15
N GLU A 146 5.53 -17.01 -5.84
CA GLU A 146 6.63 -17.76 -5.20
C GLU A 146 7.88 -17.75 -6.09
N THR A 147 7.68 -18.00 -7.39
CA THR A 147 8.77 -17.96 -8.39
C THR A 147 9.43 -16.59 -8.45
N PHE A 148 8.65 -15.51 -8.43
CA PHE A 148 9.17 -14.15 -8.37
C PHE A 148 10.04 -13.93 -7.12
N PHE A 149 9.57 -14.31 -5.92
CA PHE A 149 10.31 -14.07 -4.69
C PHE A 149 11.57 -14.94 -4.58
N ASN A 150 11.53 -16.19 -5.04
CA ASN A 150 12.72 -17.03 -5.16
C ASN A 150 13.77 -16.39 -6.08
N TRP A 151 13.36 -15.94 -7.26
CA TRP A 151 14.24 -15.20 -8.16
C TRP A 151 14.80 -13.94 -7.50
N LYS A 152 13.94 -13.16 -6.83
CA LYS A 152 14.32 -11.88 -6.24
C LYS A 152 15.34 -12.04 -5.11
N PHE A 153 15.14 -13.01 -4.22
CA PHE A 153 16.09 -13.29 -3.13
C PHE A 153 17.40 -13.86 -3.65
N MET A 154 17.37 -14.71 -4.68
CA MET A 154 18.58 -15.17 -5.36
C MET A 154 19.36 -13.99 -5.98
N GLN A 155 18.69 -13.00 -6.58
CA GLN A 155 19.37 -11.80 -7.09
C GLN A 155 20.04 -10.98 -5.97
N ILE A 156 19.40 -10.89 -4.80
CA ILE A 156 19.97 -10.20 -3.63
C ILE A 156 21.22 -10.94 -3.14
N GLU A 157 21.15 -12.26 -3.01
CA GLU A 157 22.28 -13.11 -2.62
C GLU A 157 23.47 -12.95 -3.60
N MET A 158 23.20 -13.00 -4.91
CA MET A 158 24.23 -12.79 -5.92
C MET A 158 24.84 -11.39 -5.85
N HIS A 159 24.03 -10.35 -5.62
CA HIS A 159 24.50 -8.96 -5.56
C HIS A 159 25.33 -8.67 -4.31
N LEU A 160 25.07 -9.40 -3.22
CA LEU A 160 25.76 -9.23 -1.94
C LEU A 160 26.97 -10.15 -1.77
N SER A 161 27.23 -11.07 -2.70
CA SER A 161 28.43 -11.91 -2.69
C SER A 161 29.71 -11.07 -2.57
N PRO A 162 30.64 -11.41 -1.64
CA PRO A 162 30.74 -12.66 -0.89
C PRO A 162 30.07 -12.67 0.50
N ILE A 163 29.26 -11.67 0.86
CA ILE A 163 28.54 -11.65 2.14
C ILE A 163 27.57 -12.84 2.17
N ARG A 164 27.62 -13.64 3.25
CA ARG A 164 26.75 -14.79 3.41
C ARG A 164 25.31 -14.34 3.68
N VAL A 165 24.37 -14.90 2.91
CA VAL A 165 22.94 -14.61 3.00
C VAL A 165 22.18 -15.92 3.20
N VAL A 166 21.18 -15.90 4.08
CA VAL A 166 20.22 -17.00 4.24
C VAL A 166 18.81 -16.42 4.12
N SER A 167 18.06 -16.83 3.10
CA SER A 167 16.68 -16.38 2.90
C SER A 167 15.69 -17.47 3.29
N ILE A 168 14.61 -17.08 3.97
CA ILE A 168 13.50 -17.97 4.35
C ILE A 168 12.20 -17.30 3.92
N CYS A 169 11.44 -17.93 3.03
CA CYS A 169 10.21 -17.36 2.45
C CYS A 169 8.93 -17.75 3.22
N ASP A 170 7.84 -17.02 2.98
CA ASP A 170 6.50 -17.30 3.54
C ASP A 170 5.89 -18.62 3.05
N PHE A 171 6.31 -19.09 1.88
CA PHE A 171 5.87 -20.34 1.25
C PHE A 171 6.78 -21.55 1.53
N GLU A 172 7.77 -21.42 2.42
CA GLU A 172 8.60 -22.56 2.81
C GLU A 172 7.75 -23.69 3.40
N PRO A 173 7.97 -24.95 3.01
CA PRO A 173 7.13 -26.06 3.44
C PRO A 173 7.20 -26.23 4.95
N VAL A 174 6.03 -26.24 5.58
CA VAL A 174 5.85 -26.45 7.00
C VAL A 174 6.31 -27.86 7.37
N ARG A 175 7.43 -28.00 8.10
CA ARG A 175 7.96 -29.29 8.55
C ARG A 175 7.36 -29.63 9.91
N HIS A 176 6.78 -30.82 10.07
CA HIS A 176 6.13 -31.24 11.31
C HIS A 176 5.09 -30.25 11.85
N ARG A 177 4.34 -29.59 10.96
CA ARG A 177 3.36 -28.53 11.28
C ARG A 177 3.95 -27.25 11.90
N LEU A 178 5.25 -27.03 11.76
CA LEU A 178 5.93 -25.82 12.23
C LEU A 178 6.57 -25.05 11.06
N PRO A 179 6.39 -23.72 11.01
CA PRO A 179 7.07 -22.91 10.02
C PRO A 179 8.57 -22.81 10.34
N ALA A 180 9.39 -22.61 9.31
CA ALA A 180 10.83 -22.41 9.50
C ALA A 180 11.17 -21.10 10.25
N VAL A 181 10.26 -20.13 10.22
CA VAL A 181 10.33 -18.85 10.93
C VAL A 181 8.91 -18.32 11.18
N SER A 182 8.70 -17.60 12.29
CA SER A 182 7.44 -16.90 12.52
C SER A 182 7.50 -15.49 11.94
N LEU A 183 7.03 -15.32 10.70
CA LEU A 183 6.97 -14.00 10.07
C LEU A 183 6.12 -12.97 10.85
N PRO A 184 4.99 -13.33 11.49
CA PRO A 184 4.27 -12.40 12.36
C PRO A 184 5.10 -11.94 13.56
N ALA A 185 5.91 -12.84 14.15
CA ALA A 185 6.82 -12.47 15.22
C ALA A 185 7.91 -11.52 14.72
N CYS A 186 8.52 -11.80 13.55
CA CYS A 186 9.46 -10.88 12.90
C CYS A 186 8.82 -9.50 12.65
N GLY A 187 7.59 -9.47 12.14
CA GLY A 187 6.82 -8.24 11.93
C GLY A 187 6.60 -7.44 13.20
N HIS A 188 6.31 -8.12 14.30
CA HIS A 188 6.12 -7.50 15.60
C HIS A 188 7.41 -6.91 16.16
N VAL A 189 8.47 -7.74 16.26
CA VAL A 189 9.72 -7.33 16.92
C VAL A 189 10.48 -6.30 16.11
N SER A 190 10.36 -6.30 14.78
CA SER A 190 10.98 -5.29 13.92
C SER A 190 10.21 -3.97 13.86
N GLY A 191 9.04 -3.89 14.52
CA GLY A 191 8.14 -2.74 14.53
C GLY A 191 7.38 -2.52 13.23
N ALA A 192 7.44 -3.45 12.26
CA ALA A 192 6.75 -3.34 10.97
C ALA A 192 5.22 -3.38 11.12
N ALA A 193 4.71 -4.32 11.90
CA ALA A 193 3.27 -4.50 12.09
C ALA A 193 2.98 -5.04 13.49
N TYR A 194 1.89 -4.58 14.10
CA TYR A 194 1.44 -5.14 15.37
C TYR A 194 0.78 -6.50 15.13
N PHE A 195 1.07 -7.47 16.00
CA PHE A 195 0.57 -8.84 15.90
C PHE A 195 -0.46 -9.07 16.99
N TYR A 196 -1.70 -9.27 16.58
CA TYR A 196 -2.82 -9.60 17.43
C TYR A 196 -2.89 -11.12 17.59
N HIS A 197 -2.60 -11.59 18.80
CA HIS A 197 -2.54 -13.01 19.10
C HIS A 197 -3.93 -13.65 18.95
N PRO A 198 -4.06 -14.91 18.50
CA PRO A 198 -5.34 -15.63 18.41
C PRO A 198 -6.03 -15.92 19.76
N ASN A 199 -5.47 -15.40 20.85
CA ASN A 199 -6.00 -15.62 22.19
C ASN A 199 -6.91 -14.46 22.57
N HIS A 200 -7.89 -14.74 23.41
CA HIS A 200 -8.75 -13.73 23.98
C HIS A 200 -7.89 -12.73 24.77
N PRO A 201 -8.01 -11.41 24.55
CA PRO A 201 -7.15 -10.41 25.18
C PRO A 201 -7.16 -10.46 26.72
N VAL A 202 -8.33 -10.74 27.30
CA VAL A 202 -8.52 -10.83 28.76
C VAL A 202 -8.20 -12.22 29.33
N THR A 203 -8.79 -13.29 28.80
CA THR A 203 -8.67 -14.63 29.40
C THR A 203 -7.40 -15.37 29.00
N GLY A 204 -6.73 -14.95 27.91
CA GLY A 204 -5.56 -15.63 27.36
C GLY A 204 -5.87 -16.96 26.67
N GLU A 205 -7.13 -17.39 26.64
CA GLU A 205 -7.56 -18.62 25.99
C GLU A 205 -7.50 -18.50 24.47
N LYS A 206 -7.04 -19.54 23.78
CA LYS A 206 -6.99 -19.57 22.32
C LYS A 206 -8.41 -19.68 21.76
N ILE A 207 -8.87 -18.64 21.08
CA ILE A 207 -10.24 -18.54 20.51
C ILE A 207 -10.26 -18.69 18.99
N TYR A 208 -9.14 -18.42 18.32
CA TYR A 208 -9.01 -18.56 16.87
C TYR A 208 -7.80 -19.42 16.47
N PRO A 209 -7.81 -20.03 15.28
CA PRO A 209 -6.67 -20.82 14.83
C PRO A 209 -5.44 -19.95 14.49
N GLN A 210 -5.66 -18.75 13.94
CA GLN A 210 -4.60 -17.85 13.45
C GLN A 210 -4.70 -16.45 14.07
N GLY A 211 -3.55 -15.85 14.37
CA GLY A 211 -3.44 -14.44 14.72
C GLY A 211 -3.39 -13.54 13.49
N LEU A 212 -3.53 -12.23 13.70
CA LEU A 212 -3.59 -11.23 12.64
C LEU A 212 -2.51 -10.17 12.84
N SER A 213 -1.71 -9.92 11.82
CA SER A 213 -0.82 -8.75 11.78
C SER A 213 -1.49 -7.59 11.04
N LEU A 214 -1.46 -6.40 11.64
CA LEU A 214 -1.92 -5.17 10.99
C LEU A 214 -0.78 -4.17 10.87
N HIS A 215 -0.52 -3.75 9.64
CA HIS A 215 0.45 -2.72 9.32
C HIS A 215 -0.17 -1.33 9.57
N PRO A 216 0.55 -0.38 10.20
CA PRO A 216 -0.01 0.94 10.52
C PRO A 216 -0.45 1.75 9.30
N LYS A 217 0.17 1.52 8.14
CA LYS A 217 -0.16 2.21 6.89
C LYS A 217 -1.18 1.46 6.03
N TYR A 218 -1.14 0.13 6.06
CA TYR A 218 -1.81 -0.74 5.10
C TYR A 218 -2.89 -1.62 5.72
N GLY A 219 -3.07 -1.61 7.04
CA GLY A 219 -3.99 -2.54 7.70
C GLY A 219 -3.56 -3.97 7.37
N GLY A 220 -4.46 -4.77 6.81
CA GLY A 220 -4.16 -6.10 6.25
C GLY A 220 -3.84 -6.13 4.75
N TYR A 221 -3.70 -4.98 4.08
CA TYR A 221 -3.33 -4.89 2.65
C TYR A 221 -1.81 -4.99 2.44
N PHE A 222 -1.19 -6.01 3.01
CA PHE A 222 0.22 -6.33 2.81
C PHE A 222 0.42 -7.83 3.01
N ALA A 223 1.60 -8.35 2.69
CA ALA A 223 2.00 -9.68 3.13
C ALA A 223 3.48 -9.71 3.47
N PHE A 224 3.83 -10.39 4.56
CA PHE A 224 5.22 -10.79 4.79
C PHE A 224 5.63 -11.81 3.73
N ARG A 225 6.86 -11.69 3.22
CA ARG A 225 7.37 -12.53 2.12
C ARG A 225 8.57 -13.37 2.50
N GLY A 226 9.27 -12.95 3.54
CA GLY A 226 10.35 -13.74 4.08
C GLY A 226 11.24 -12.92 4.98
N VAL A 227 12.27 -13.59 5.46
CA VAL A 227 13.40 -12.97 6.16
C VAL A 227 14.69 -13.26 5.42
N ILE A 228 15.59 -12.30 5.47
CA ILE A 228 16.97 -12.40 5.00
C ILE A 228 17.86 -12.29 6.23
N ILE A 229 18.56 -13.35 6.57
CA ILE A 229 19.50 -13.42 7.67
C ILE A 229 20.92 -13.25 7.12
N PHE A 230 21.75 -12.46 7.81
CA PHE A 230 23.15 -12.24 7.50
C PHE A 230 24.00 -12.83 8.62
N PRO A 231 24.35 -14.13 8.57
CA PRO A 231 24.90 -14.85 9.72
C PRO A 231 26.20 -14.27 10.27
N ASP A 232 26.97 -13.58 9.42
CA ASP A 232 28.28 -13.02 9.76
C ASP A 232 28.21 -11.50 10.07
N VAL A 233 27.01 -10.93 10.20
CA VAL A 233 26.78 -9.49 10.44
C VAL A 233 26.00 -9.32 11.73
N HIS A 234 26.63 -8.65 12.70
CA HIS A 234 26.11 -8.50 14.06
C HIS A 234 25.69 -7.06 14.32
N LEU A 235 24.45 -6.84 14.75
CA LEU A 235 23.94 -5.53 15.11
C LEU A 235 24.53 -5.07 16.44
N ALA A 236 24.97 -3.82 16.49
CA ALA A 236 25.53 -3.23 17.71
C ALA A 236 24.60 -3.41 18.93
N ALA A 237 25.18 -3.55 20.12
CA ALA A 237 24.41 -3.64 21.37
C ALA A 237 23.44 -2.46 21.57
N THR A 238 23.79 -1.29 21.04
CA THR A 238 22.98 -0.07 21.05
C THR A 238 21.79 -0.10 20.08
N PHE A 239 21.77 -0.97 19.08
CA PHE A 239 20.64 -1.13 18.20
C PHE A 239 19.42 -1.64 18.98
N LYS A 240 18.31 -0.91 18.83
CA LYS A 240 17.00 -1.25 19.36
C LYS A 240 15.99 -1.17 18.23
N GLU A 241 15.18 -2.21 18.11
CA GLU A 241 14.06 -2.22 17.18
C GLU A 241 13.00 -1.18 17.57
N PRO A 242 12.31 -0.59 16.59
CA PRO A 242 11.18 0.27 16.88
C PRO A 242 10.02 -0.55 17.48
N GLN A 243 9.23 0.09 18.35
CA GLN A 243 8.03 -0.53 18.89
C GLN A 243 6.93 -0.63 17.82
N PRO A 244 6.27 -1.78 17.66
CA PRO A 244 5.18 -1.90 16.70
C PRO A 244 3.99 -1.04 17.13
N LEU A 245 3.39 -0.31 16.19
CA LEU A 245 2.24 0.55 16.47
C LEU A 245 0.95 -0.28 16.59
N LYS A 246 0.36 -0.29 17.79
CA LYS A 246 -0.96 -0.90 18.03
C LYS A 246 -2.05 -0.06 17.35
N THR A 247 -2.72 -0.61 16.34
CA THR A 247 -3.74 0.10 15.53
C THR A 247 -5.18 -0.10 16.03
N LEU A 248 -5.42 -1.16 16.78
CA LEU A 248 -6.69 -1.45 17.48
C LEU A 248 -6.55 -1.09 18.96
N ASP A 249 -7.35 -0.14 19.41
CA ASP A 249 -7.32 0.47 20.75
C ASP A 249 -8.17 -0.28 21.79
N THR A 250 -9.13 -1.11 21.37
CA THR A 250 -10.01 -1.87 22.27
C THR A 250 -10.02 -3.36 21.99
N ASP A 251 -10.25 -4.16 23.04
CA ASP A 251 -10.34 -5.63 22.93
C ASP A 251 -11.51 -6.06 22.02
N ALA A 252 -12.61 -5.32 22.01
CA ALA A 252 -13.73 -5.57 21.10
C ALA A 252 -13.30 -5.47 19.63
N LYS A 253 -12.54 -4.44 19.25
CA LYS A 253 -12.00 -4.32 17.89
C LYS A 253 -10.99 -5.41 17.56
N VAL A 254 -10.20 -5.87 18.53
CA VAL A 254 -9.28 -7.01 18.36
C VAL A 254 -10.06 -8.29 18.07
N LEU A 255 -11.10 -8.58 18.86
CA LEU A 255 -11.95 -9.77 18.67
C LEU A 255 -12.67 -9.74 17.33
N GLU A 256 -13.22 -8.59 16.93
CA GLU A 256 -13.86 -8.39 15.62
C GLU A 256 -12.86 -8.62 14.47
N ALA A 257 -11.67 -8.02 14.54
CA ALA A 257 -10.65 -8.17 13.49
C ALA A 257 -10.18 -9.62 13.36
N LEU A 258 -9.98 -10.33 14.48
CA LEU A 258 -9.63 -11.75 14.48
C LEU A 258 -10.76 -12.61 13.93
N GLU A 259 -12.02 -12.28 14.23
CA GLU A 259 -13.18 -12.98 13.67
C GLU A 259 -13.27 -12.80 12.16
N LEU A 260 -13.17 -11.56 11.68
CA LEU A 260 -13.16 -11.25 10.26
C LEU A 260 -12.03 -12.00 9.54
N PHE A 261 -10.83 -12.03 10.12
CA PHE A 261 -9.69 -12.73 9.53
C PHE A 261 -9.86 -14.26 9.53
N ASN A 262 -10.43 -14.86 10.57
CA ASN A 262 -10.51 -16.31 10.66
C ASN A 262 -11.77 -16.89 10.00
N LYS A 263 -12.89 -16.16 9.97
CA LYS A 263 -14.18 -16.63 9.44
C LYS A 263 -14.58 -16.00 8.11
N HIS A 264 -14.10 -14.79 7.82
CA HIS A 264 -14.59 -13.96 6.71
C HIS A 264 -13.47 -13.41 5.80
N TRP A 265 -12.27 -14.00 5.83
CA TRP A 265 -11.10 -13.44 5.12
C TRP A 265 -11.30 -13.17 3.62
N MET A 266 -12.18 -13.93 2.96
CA MET A 266 -12.47 -13.79 1.53
C MET A 266 -13.13 -12.45 1.17
N ASP A 267 -13.82 -11.79 2.10
CA ASP A 267 -14.47 -10.49 1.85
C ASP A 267 -13.55 -9.29 2.09
N ASN A 268 -12.30 -9.53 2.51
CA ASN A 268 -11.25 -8.54 2.77
C ASN A 268 -11.52 -7.51 3.87
N ARG A 269 -12.65 -7.52 4.58
CA ARG A 269 -12.97 -6.49 5.60
C ARG A 269 -11.96 -6.44 6.73
N TYR A 270 -11.35 -7.57 7.09
CA TYR A 270 -10.30 -7.62 8.10
C TYR A 270 -9.09 -6.74 7.74
N ARG A 271 -8.88 -6.47 6.43
CA ARG A 271 -7.76 -5.64 5.97
C ARG A 271 -7.95 -4.17 6.28
N ASP A 272 -9.20 -3.74 6.50
CA ASP A 272 -9.54 -2.37 6.87
C ASP A 272 -9.47 -2.12 8.38
N CYS A 273 -9.27 -3.18 9.18
CA CYS A 273 -9.05 -3.06 10.62
C CYS A 273 -7.79 -2.22 10.91
N GLY A 274 -7.88 -1.34 11.90
CA GLY A 274 -6.80 -0.40 12.23
C GLY A 274 -6.75 0.84 11.34
N ASP A 275 -7.78 1.04 10.51
CA ASP A 275 -7.99 2.21 9.67
C ASP A 275 -6.77 2.62 8.82
N PRO A 276 -6.39 1.80 7.81
CA PRO A 276 -5.24 2.07 6.96
C PRO A 276 -5.24 3.47 6.34
N ILE A 277 -4.03 4.01 6.19
CA ILE A 277 -3.77 5.36 5.67
C ILE A 277 -3.97 5.41 4.15
N GLU A 278 -3.68 4.32 3.43
CA GLU A 278 -3.90 4.19 1.98
C GLU A 278 -5.22 3.45 1.70
N LYS A 279 -6.35 4.19 1.68
CA LYS A 279 -7.69 3.67 1.36
C LYS A 279 -8.19 4.17 0.00
N ILE A 280 -8.89 3.30 -0.72
CA ILE A 280 -9.74 3.66 -1.86
C ILE A 280 -11.18 3.76 -1.34
N PHE A 281 -11.87 4.86 -1.66
CA PHE A 281 -13.21 5.15 -1.14
C PHE A 281 -14.24 4.92 -2.23
N PHE A 282 -14.90 3.76 -2.17
CA PHE A 282 -15.95 3.38 -3.11
C PHE A 282 -17.32 3.91 -2.68
N VAL A 283 -18.16 4.26 -3.65
CA VAL A 283 -19.54 4.70 -3.46
C VAL A 283 -20.44 4.10 -4.54
N GLN A 284 -21.61 3.61 -4.15
CA GLN A 284 -22.68 3.31 -5.10
C GLN A 284 -23.34 4.59 -5.57
N VAL A 285 -23.57 4.72 -6.87
CA VAL A 285 -24.25 5.90 -7.43
C VAL A 285 -25.64 6.10 -6.82
N GLY A 286 -26.37 5.03 -6.55
CA GLY A 286 -27.69 5.07 -5.91
C GLY A 286 -27.64 5.65 -4.50
N SER A 287 -26.66 5.22 -3.69
CA SER A 287 -26.44 5.77 -2.35
C SER A 287 -26.20 7.28 -2.39
N TYR A 288 -25.44 7.75 -3.38
CA TYR A 288 -25.22 9.18 -3.61
C TYR A 288 -26.50 9.91 -4.03
N ASN A 289 -27.19 9.40 -5.04
CA ASN A 289 -28.39 10.00 -5.61
C ASN A 289 -29.54 10.11 -4.60
N ALA A 290 -29.62 9.19 -3.64
CA ALA A 290 -30.61 9.20 -2.56
C ALA A 290 -30.48 10.40 -1.60
N VAL A 291 -29.31 11.04 -1.55
CA VAL A 291 -29.01 12.11 -0.57
C VAL A 291 -28.97 13.51 -1.20
N VAL A 292 -28.68 13.60 -2.50
CA VAL A 292 -28.55 14.89 -3.20
C VAL A 292 -29.84 15.33 -3.88
N GLN A 293 -29.97 16.64 -4.10
CA GLN A 293 -31.09 17.19 -4.87
C GLN A 293 -31.05 16.72 -6.33
N LYS A 294 -32.23 16.62 -6.96
CA LYS A 294 -32.42 16.10 -8.32
C LYS A 294 -31.49 16.71 -9.38
N GLY A 295 -31.21 18.01 -9.29
CA GLY A 295 -30.32 18.71 -10.24
C GLY A 295 -28.84 18.33 -10.14
N VAL A 296 -28.43 17.60 -9.09
CA VAL A 296 -27.03 17.19 -8.82
C VAL A 296 -26.90 15.67 -8.85
N GLN A 297 -27.97 14.93 -9.19
CA GLN A 297 -27.93 13.48 -9.31
C GLN A 297 -27.08 13.05 -10.51
N LEU A 298 -26.28 12.01 -10.30
CA LEU A 298 -25.50 11.38 -11.35
C LEU A 298 -26.40 10.49 -12.21
N ARG A 299 -26.32 10.62 -13.53
CA ARG A 299 -27.17 9.91 -14.49
C ARG A 299 -26.57 8.54 -14.88
N PHE A 300 -26.33 7.71 -13.87
CA PHE A 300 -25.94 6.30 -14.01
C PHE A 300 -26.88 5.44 -13.16
N ASP A 301 -26.92 4.13 -13.39
CA ASP A 301 -27.78 3.26 -12.57
C ASP A 301 -27.25 3.14 -11.14
N ASP A 302 -28.12 2.74 -10.22
CA ASP A 302 -27.87 2.82 -8.78
C ASP A 302 -26.71 1.95 -8.29
N ASP A 303 -26.51 0.78 -8.91
CA ASP A 303 -25.48 -0.19 -8.54
C ASP A 303 -24.11 0.09 -9.19
N VAL A 304 -23.98 1.17 -9.96
CA VAL A 304 -22.73 1.59 -10.58
C VAL A 304 -21.68 1.96 -9.53
N MET A 305 -20.47 1.44 -9.72
CA MET A 305 -19.30 1.77 -8.90
C MET A 305 -18.79 3.17 -9.23
N ALA A 306 -18.51 3.95 -8.18
CA ALA A 306 -17.73 5.16 -8.28
C ALA A 306 -16.66 5.21 -7.18
N VAL A 307 -15.57 5.94 -7.43
CA VAL A 307 -14.43 6.10 -6.52
C VAL A 307 -14.20 7.57 -6.24
N VAL A 308 -14.17 7.94 -4.96
CA VAL A 308 -13.86 9.31 -4.52
C VAL A 308 -12.36 9.51 -4.47
N VAL A 309 -11.88 10.58 -5.11
CA VAL A 309 -10.47 10.95 -5.14
C VAL A 309 -10.26 12.19 -4.29
N LEU A 310 -9.31 12.09 -3.36
CA LEU A 310 -8.85 13.20 -2.53
C LEU A 310 -7.32 13.24 -2.53
N ASN A 311 -6.75 14.41 -2.25
CA ASN A 311 -5.32 14.55 -1.97
C ASN A 311 -5.10 14.83 -0.49
N THR A 312 -4.02 14.27 0.04
CA THR A 312 -3.56 14.43 1.43
C THR A 312 -2.45 15.49 1.50
N PRO A 313 -1.90 15.84 2.69
CA PRO A 313 -0.79 16.78 2.80
C PRO A 313 0.42 16.39 1.95
N SER A 314 0.85 15.13 2.04
CA SER A 314 2.00 14.59 1.31
C SER A 314 1.95 14.80 -0.22
N PHE A 315 0.78 14.97 -0.83
CA PHE A 315 0.61 15.20 -2.27
C PHE A 315 1.51 16.33 -2.80
N PHE A 316 1.60 17.44 -2.07
CA PHE A 316 2.23 18.65 -2.57
C PHE A 316 3.74 18.46 -2.80
N GLU A 317 4.45 17.95 -1.80
CA GLU A 317 5.90 17.71 -1.89
C GLU A 317 6.24 16.40 -2.61
N ASN A 318 5.50 15.33 -2.37
CA ASN A 318 5.91 14.00 -2.83
C ASN A 318 5.47 13.70 -4.27
N THR A 319 4.37 14.30 -4.72
CA THR A 319 3.74 13.95 -6.00
C THR A 319 3.72 15.14 -6.95
N TYR A 320 3.17 16.28 -6.49
CA TYR A 320 2.96 17.45 -7.33
C TYR A 320 4.26 18.13 -7.72
N LYS A 321 5.14 18.42 -6.75
CA LYS A 321 6.50 18.95 -6.99
C LYS A 321 7.29 18.10 -7.98
N LYS A 322 7.36 16.78 -7.74
CA LYS A 322 8.09 15.86 -8.64
C LYS A 322 7.50 15.83 -10.04
N TRP A 323 6.17 15.88 -10.16
CA TRP A 323 5.53 15.95 -11.47
C TRP A 323 5.89 17.25 -12.19
N LEU A 324 5.82 18.39 -11.51
CA LEU A 324 6.18 19.69 -12.07
C LEU A 324 7.65 19.73 -12.51
N GLN A 325 8.58 19.26 -11.66
CA GLN A 325 10.01 19.18 -11.99
C GLN A 325 10.26 18.32 -13.23
N LYS A 326 9.52 17.21 -13.41
CA LYS A 326 9.62 16.38 -14.62
C LYS A 326 9.11 17.09 -15.88
N GLN A 327 8.23 18.07 -15.75
CA GLN A 327 7.77 18.86 -16.89
C GLN A 327 8.77 19.95 -17.29
N TYR A 328 9.68 20.34 -16.39
CA TYR A 328 10.69 21.36 -16.64
C TYR A 328 11.85 20.76 -17.44
N LYS A 329 12.14 21.31 -18.62
CA LYS A 329 13.24 20.83 -19.48
C LYS A 329 14.52 21.62 -19.18
N SER A 330 15.66 20.94 -19.29
CA SER A 330 16.97 21.60 -19.17
C SER A 330 17.10 22.70 -20.25
N GLY A 331 17.47 23.91 -19.83
CA GLY A 331 17.60 25.08 -20.71
C GLY A 331 16.30 25.82 -21.07
N GLU A 332 15.13 25.37 -20.60
CA GLU A 332 13.85 26.07 -20.81
C GLU A 332 13.74 27.29 -19.87
N SER A 333 13.27 28.44 -20.38
CA SER A 333 13.02 29.61 -19.52
C SER A 333 11.79 29.39 -18.62
N MET A 334 11.80 29.96 -17.41
CA MET A 334 10.66 29.87 -16.50
C MET A 334 9.37 30.43 -17.11
N GLU A 335 9.46 31.49 -17.90
CA GLU A 335 8.29 32.05 -18.60
C GLU A 335 7.67 31.05 -19.59
N THR A 336 8.50 30.39 -20.40
CA THR A 336 8.06 29.35 -21.34
C THR A 336 7.43 28.18 -20.59
N PHE A 337 8.08 27.74 -19.51
CA PHE A 337 7.58 26.66 -18.67
C PHE A 337 6.23 26.98 -18.03
N MET A 338 6.08 28.18 -17.46
CA MET A 338 4.82 28.66 -16.87
C MET A 338 3.70 28.71 -17.90
N LYS A 339 3.98 29.21 -19.11
CA LYS A 339 3.02 29.23 -20.22
C LYS A 339 2.59 27.83 -20.65
N LYS A 340 3.52 26.88 -20.68
CA LYS A 340 3.26 25.47 -21.02
C LYS A 340 2.36 24.77 -20.01
N ILE A 341 2.58 25.00 -18.71
CA ILE A 341 1.76 24.38 -17.65
C ILE A 341 0.43 25.11 -17.47
N GLY A 342 0.41 26.42 -17.71
CA GLY A 342 -0.76 27.28 -17.54
C GLY A 342 -0.83 27.94 -16.16
N SER A 343 -1.84 28.80 -16.00
CA SER A 343 -2.06 29.60 -14.79
C SER A 343 -2.53 28.80 -13.58
N ASN A 344 -3.08 27.59 -13.78
CA ASN A 344 -3.50 26.71 -12.69
C ASN A 344 -2.79 25.35 -12.79
N PRO A 345 -1.53 25.26 -12.34
CA PRO A 345 -0.73 24.04 -12.47
C PRO A 345 -1.28 22.83 -11.68
N ILE A 346 -2.06 23.05 -10.61
CA ILE A 346 -2.76 21.98 -9.89
C ILE A 346 -3.86 21.37 -10.77
N ARG A 347 -4.67 22.21 -11.44
CA ARG A 347 -5.67 21.75 -12.41
C ARG A 347 -5.01 20.96 -13.53
N SER A 348 -3.92 21.47 -14.10
CA SER A 348 -3.16 20.79 -15.16
C SER A 348 -2.63 19.42 -14.71
N PHE A 349 -2.15 19.32 -13.46
CA PHE A 349 -1.76 18.03 -12.87
C PHE A 349 -2.94 17.05 -12.86
N PHE A 350 -4.08 17.44 -12.29
CA PHE A 350 -5.22 16.52 -12.12
C PHE A 350 -5.83 16.12 -13.46
N LEU A 351 -6.00 17.05 -14.40
CA LEU A 351 -6.44 16.73 -15.76
C LEU A 351 -5.53 15.68 -16.42
N SER A 352 -4.21 15.87 -16.33
CA SER A 352 -3.24 14.92 -16.87
C SER A 352 -3.32 13.55 -16.18
N ARG A 353 -3.56 13.52 -14.86
CA ARG A 353 -3.66 12.28 -14.10
C ARG A 353 -4.95 11.51 -14.36
N PHE A 354 -6.10 12.19 -14.38
CA PHE A 354 -7.38 11.54 -14.68
C PHE A 354 -7.38 10.96 -16.10
N ALA A 355 -6.88 11.70 -17.09
CA ALA A 355 -6.71 11.18 -18.44
C ALA A 355 -5.76 9.97 -18.50
N GLN A 356 -4.67 9.96 -17.73
CA GLN A 356 -3.79 8.78 -17.64
C GLN A 356 -4.49 7.58 -17.01
N ILE A 357 -5.31 7.80 -15.97
CA ILE A 357 -6.07 6.75 -15.29
C ILE A 357 -7.09 6.14 -16.26
N GLU A 358 -7.90 6.97 -16.91
CA GLU A 358 -8.89 6.54 -17.90
C GLU A 358 -8.25 5.71 -19.03
N ASN A 359 -7.12 6.17 -19.57
CA ASN A 359 -6.39 5.42 -20.61
C ASN A 359 -5.82 4.09 -20.11
N ARG A 360 -5.34 4.03 -18.86
CA ARG A 360 -4.76 2.81 -18.28
C ARG A 360 -5.80 1.76 -17.91
N LEU A 361 -7.04 2.17 -17.72
CA LEU A 361 -8.15 1.30 -17.35
C LEU A 361 -8.84 0.65 -18.56
N LEU A 362 -8.50 1.08 -19.78
CA LEU A 362 -9.04 0.46 -20.99
C LEU A 362 -8.82 -1.07 -21.00
N PRO A 363 -9.85 -1.86 -21.38
CA PRO A 363 -11.11 -1.44 -21.99
C PRO A 363 -12.23 -1.05 -20.99
N ILE A 364 -11.97 -1.05 -19.67
CA ILE A 364 -12.97 -0.65 -18.68
C ILE A 364 -13.19 0.86 -18.80
N ARG A 365 -14.44 1.25 -19.07
CA ARG A 365 -14.80 2.66 -19.17
C ARG A 365 -14.76 3.31 -17.78
N ALA A 366 -14.03 4.41 -17.69
CA ALA A 366 -13.96 5.28 -16.53
C ALA A 366 -14.32 6.71 -16.95
N VAL A 367 -15.07 7.41 -16.11
CA VAL A 367 -15.52 8.80 -16.35
C VAL A 367 -15.17 9.62 -15.11
N SER A 368 -14.20 10.52 -15.24
CA SER A 368 -13.78 11.40 -14.15
C SER A 368 -14.60 12.70 -14.14
N ILE A 369 -15.12 13.07 -12.97
CA ILE A 369 -15.79 14.36 -12.72
C ILE A 369 -15.00 15.08 -11.64
N CYS A 370 -14.40 16.21 -11.97
CA CYS A 370 -13.43 16.90 -11.11
C CYS A 370 -14.06 18.02 -10.24
N ASP A 371 -13.32 18.48 -9.23
CA ASP A 371 -13.71 19.61 -8.37
C ASP A 371 -13.80 20.95 -9.11
N PHE A 372 -13.13 21.06 -10.26
CA PHE A 372 -13.08 22.27 -11.09
C PHE A 372 -14.02 22.24 -12.30
N GLU A 373 -14.98 21.31 -12.34
CA GLU A 373 -16.01 21.29 -13.40
C GLU A 373 -16.88 22.56 -13.34
N PRO A 374 -17.33 23.09 -14.49
CA PRO A 374 -18.17 24.27 -14.51
C PRO A 374 -19.54 23.98 -13.88
N LEU A 375 -20.10 24.99 -13.22
CA LEU A 375 -21.46 24.93 -12.70
C LEU A 375 -22.46 24.95 -13.85
N HIS A 376 -23.45 24.07 -13.79
CA HIS A 376 -24.59 24.01 -14.71
C HIS A 376 -25.82 24.51 -13.96
N ASP A 377 -26.47 25.58 -14.43
CA ASP A 377 -27.58 26.24 -13.73
C ASP A 377 -27.27 26.57 -12.26
N ARG A 378 -26.03 27.04 -12.01
CA ARG A 378 -25.46 27.34 -10.68
C ARG A 378 -25.30 26.11 -9.76
N LEU A 379 -25.40 24.90 -10.29
CA LEU A 379 -25.21 23.65 -9.57
C LEU A 379 -23.93 22.95 -9.99
N PRO A 380 -23.19 22.31 -9.06
CA PRO A 380 -22.06 21.48 -9.43
C PRO A 380 -22.56 20.20 -10.14
N LEU A 381 -21.75 19.66 -11.04
CA LEU A 381 -22.03 18.35 -11.66
C LEU A 381 -22.07 17.21 -10.62
N VAL A 382 -21.30 17.35 -9.55
CA VAL A 382 -21.25 16.40 -8.43
C VAL A 382 -20.90 17.13 -7.13
N SER A 383 -21.55 16.72 -6.04
CA SER A 383 -21.24 17.17 -4.69
C SER A 383 -20.18 16.27 -4.04
N LEU A 384 -18.90 16.63 -4.19
CA LEU A 384 -17.79 15.87 -3.62
C LEU A 384 -17.84 15.72 -2.08
N PRO A 385 -18.28 16.71 -1.29
CA PRO A 385 -18.47 16.51 0.16
C PRO A 385 -19.47 15.39 0.48
N VAL A 386 -20.55 15.28 -0.30
CA VAL A 386 -21.52 14.20 -0.14
C VAL A 386 -20.94 12.86 -0.57
N CYS A 387 -20.20 12.80 -1.69
CA CYS A 387 -19.47 11.59 -2.08
C CYS A 387 -18.49 11.15 -0.98
N GLY A 388 -17.72 12.09 -0.42
CA GLY A 388 -16.78 11.83 0.66
C GLY A 388 -17.46 11.33 1.94
N HIS A 389 -18.63 11.86 2.28
CA HIS A 389 -19.43 11.38 3.41
C HIS A 389 -19.93 9.95 3.17
N ILE A 390 -20.57 9.71 2.03
CA ILE A 390 -21.21 8.42 1.75
C ILE A 390 -20.18 7.31 1.60
N SER A 391 -19.04 7.59 0.95
CA SER A 391 -17.93 6.63 0.80
C SER A 391 -17.16 6.35 2.09
N GLY A 392 -17.47 7.04 3.19
CA GLY A 392 -16.76 6.90 4.47
C GLY A 392 -15.42 7.62 4.53
N ALA A 393 -15.09 8.45 3.53
CA ALA A 393 -13.80 9.15 3.45
C ALA A 393 -13.65 10.27 4.48
N ALA A 394 -14.68 11.10 4.63
CA ALA A 394 -14.66 12.23 5.56
C ALA A 394 -16.09 12.56 5.99
N TYR A 395 -16.29 12.88 7.26
CA TYR A 395 -17.61 13.27 7.74
C TYR A 395 -17.94 14.68 7.28
N PHE A 396 -18.99 14.81 6.49
CA PHE A 396 -19.55 16.10 6.06
C PHE A 396 -20.52 16.69 7.09
N TYR A 397 -20.06 17.72 7.81
CA TYR A 397 -20.83 18.54 8.73
C TYR A 397 -21.66 19.57 7.95
N ARG A 398 -22.97 19.53 8.11
CA ARG A 398 -23.92 20.43 7.42
C ARG A 398 -24.38 21.52 8.36
N VAL A 399 -24.63 22.69 7.81
CA VAL A 399 -25.27 23.79 8.53
C VAL A 399 -26.72 23.41 8.81
N LYS A 400 -27.14 23.48 10.08
CA LYS A 400 -28.49 23.10 10.52
C LYS A 400 -29.55 24.14 10.16
N GLU A 401 -29.22 25.42 10.31
CA GLU A 401 -30.15 26.52 10.13
C GLU A 401 -29.67 27.44 9.01
N ALA A 402 -30.39 27.44 7.89
CA ALA A 402 -30.07 28.27 6.74
C ALA A 402 -30.46 29.73 6.94
N THR A 403 -31.04 30.11 8.07
CA THR A 403 -31.59 31.45 8.34
C THR A 403 -31.11 31.94 9.69
N ASP A 404 -30.58 33.16 9.73
CA ASP A 404 -30.16 33.81 10.96
C ASP A 404 -31.39 34.19 11.82
N PRO A 405 -31.47 33.75 13.08
CA PRO A 405 -32.66 33.96 13.92
C PRO A 405 -32.85 35.41 14.36
N ILE A 406 -31.83 36.27 14.27
CA ILE A 406 -31.87 37.68 14.69
C ILE A 406 -32.18 38.59 13.50
N THR A 407 -31.56 38.32 12.35
CA THR A 407 -31.66 39.18 11.16
C THR A 407 -32.64 38.67 10.11
N GLY A 408 -33.11 37.41 10.24
CA GLY A 408 -34.01 36.76 9.28
C GLY A 408 -33.38 36.49 7.90
N LYS A 409 -32.08 36.75 7.73
CA LYS A 409 -31.38 36.57 6.45
C LYS A 409 -30.91 35.13 6.28
N LYS A 410 -30.95 34.63 5.05
CA LYS A 410 -30.40 33.32 4.72
C LYS A 410 -28.87 33.33 4.93
N LYS A 411 -28.36 32.57 5.90
CA LYS A 411 -26.91 32.32 6.03
C LYS A 411 -26.49 31.43 4.86
N LEU A 412 -25.71 31.97 3.93
CA LEU A 412 -25.09 31.22 2.84
C LEU A 412 -23.86 30.44 3.35
N HIS A 413 -23.99 29.80 4.51
CA HIS A 413 -22.91 29.02 5.09
C HIS A 413 -22.82 27.67 4.38
N MET A 414 -21.60 27.31 4.01
CA MET A 414 -21.26 26.02 3.43
C MET A 414 -20.97 25.00 4.54
N GLY A 415 -21.30 23.74 4.27
CA GLY A 415 -20.86 22.65 5.13
C GLY A 415 -19.36 22.40 5.02
N LEU A 416 -18.80 21.72 6.02
CA LEU A 416 -17.38 21.39 6.13
C LEU A 416 -17.20 19.87 6.18
N SER A 417 -16.25 19.34 5.42
CA SER A 417 -15.83 17.93 5.56
C SER A 417 -14.55 17.85 6.37
N LEU A 418 -14.50 16.96 7.37
CA LEU A 418 -13.29 16.67 8.15
C LEU A 418 -12.90 15.20 7.96
N HIS A 419 -11.66 14.98 7.55
CA HIS A 419 -11.08 13.65 7.41
C HIS A 419 -10.52 13.18 8.76
N PRO A 420 -10.72 11.91 9.19
CA PRO A 420 -10.31 11.43 10.50
C PRO A 420 -8.82 11.57 10.81
N LYS A 421 -7.98 11.46 9.79
CA LYS A 421 -6.52 11.65 9.91
C LYS A 421 -6.04 13.08 9.65
N TYR A 422 -6.71 13.83 8.77
CA TYR A 422 -6.16 15.07 8.20
C TYR A 422 -6.94 16.31 8.66
N GLY A 423 -8.03 16.16 9.41
CA GLY A 423 -8.94 17.27 9.69
C GLY A 423 -9.40 17.90 8.38
N GLY A 424 -9.22 19.21 8.21
CA GLY A 424 -9.42 19.91 6.94
C GLY A 424 -8.15 20.06 6.07
N HIS A 425 -7.02 19.41 6.42
CA HIS A 425 -5.78 19.39 5.63
C HIS A 425 -5.83 18.36 4.50
N PHE A 426 -6.89 18.39 3.72
CA PHE A 426 -7.06 17.59 2.51
C PHE A 426 -7.94 18.35 1.52
N SER A 427 -8.10 17.83 0.31
CA SER A 427 -9.11 18.32 -0.63
C SER A 427 -9.64 17.16 -1.45
N PHE A 428 -10.95 17.12 -1.65
CA PHE A 428 -11.53 16.32 -2.73
C PHE A 428 -11.07 16.88 -4.08
N ARG A 429 -10.88 15.99 -5.06
CA ARG A 429 -10.38 16.30 -6.40
C ARG A 429 -11.28 15.79 -7.51
N GLY A 430 -12.10 14.80 -7.21
CA GLY A 430 -13.09 14.33 -8.15
C GLY A 430 -13.69 13.01 -7.71
N VAL A 431 -14.55 12.50 -8.58
CA VAL A 431 -15.05 11.14 -8.53
C VAL A 431 -14.74 10.48 -9.88
N ILE A 432 -14.36 9.21 -9.85
CA ILE A 432 -14.23 8.40 -11.06
C ILE A 432 -15.38 7.40 -11.06
N VAL A 433 -16.29 7.54 -12.00
CA VAL A 433 -17.41 6.62 -12.20
C VAL A 433 -17.00 5.53 -13.17
N PHE A 434 -17.42 4.29 -12.90
CA PHE A 434 -17.15 3.13 -13.74
C PHE A 434 -18.49 2.58 -14.25
N PRO A 435 -19.04 3.16 -15.34
CA PRO A 435 -20.42 2.92 -15.73
C PRO A 435 -20.76 1.45 -16.03
N ASP A 436 -19.74 0.66 -16.38
CA ASP A 436 -19.89 -0.73 -16.78
C ASP A 436 -19.51 -1.70 -15.63
N VAL A 437 -19.19 -1.18 -14.43
CA VAL A 437 -18.83 -1.96 -13.24
C VAL A 437 -19.93 -1.84 -12.19
N ARG A 438 -20.49 -2.98 -11.81
CA ARG A 438 -21.59 -3.08 -10.83
C ARG A 438 -21.07 -3.58 -9.50
N LEU A 439 -21.45 -2.89 -8.43
CA LEU A 439 -21.22 -3.35 -7.07
C LEU A 439 -22.30 -4.36 -6.69
N PRO A 440 -21.96 -5.47 -6.00
CA PRO A 440 -22.94 -6.48 -5.63
C PRO A 440 -23.97 -5.89 -4.66
N ALA A 441 -25.19 -6.43 -4.64
CA ALA A 441 -26.26 -5.98 -3.75
C ALA A 441 -25.90 -6.09 -2.24
N THR A 442 -24.93 -6.93 -1.91
CA THR A 442 -24.38 -7.08 -0.55
C THR A 442 -23.38 -6.00 -0.16
N TYR A 443 -22.91 -5.18 -1.12
CA TYR A 443 -21.99 -4.08 -0.84
C TYR A 443 -22.68 -3.02 0.03
N LYS A 444 -21.96 -2.52 1.01
CA LYS A 444 -22.38 -1.43 1.90
C LYS A 444 -21.21 -0.50 2.12
N GLU A 445 -21.42 0.80 1.94
CA GLU A 445 -20.42 1.79 2.26
C GLU A 445 -20.11 1.82 3.76
N LYS A 446 -18.86 2.11 4.10
CA LYS A 446 -18.46 2.36 5.47
C LYS A 446 -19.00 3.72 5.91
N LEU A 447 -19.57 3.80 7.11
CA LEU A 447 -19.98 5.08 7.69
C LEU A 447 -18.74 5.96 7.93
N PRO A 448 -18.81 7.27 7.60
CA PRO A 448 -17.71 8.18 7.87
C PRO A 448 -17.53 8.38 9.37
N LEU A 449 -16.28 8.47 9.84
CA LEU A 449 -15.99 8.72 11.24
C LEU A 449 -16.32 10.18 11.61
N LYS A 450 -17.26 10.37 12.55
CA LYS A 450 -17.58 11.69 13.10
C LYS A 450 -16.48 12.09 14.10
N THR A 451 -15.63 13.04 13.71
CA THR A 451 -14.47 13.51 14.51
C THR A 451 -14.82 14.54 15.58
N LEU A 452 -15.91 15.28 15.39
CA LEU A 452 -16.47 16.25 16.34
C LEU A 452 -17.66 15.62 17.07
N ASP A 453 -17.55 15.52 18.39
CA ASP A 453 -18.46 14.79 19.28
C ASP A 453 -19.59 15.66 19.87
N THR A 454 -19.40 16.98 19.95
CA THR A 454 -20.42 17.91 20.48
C THR A 454 -20.90 18.91 19.42
N GLU A 455 -22.07 19.49 19.65
CA GLU A 455 -22.66 20.48 18.73
C GLU A 455 -21.88 21.79 18.74
N GLU A 456 -21.35 22.19 19.90
CA GLU A 456 -20.54 23.41 20.04
C GLU A 456 -19.28 23.34 19.19
N LYS A 457 -18.60 22.17 19.16
CA LYS A 457 -17.42 21.96 18.31
C LYS A 457 -17.78 21.98 16.82
N ILE A 458 -18.97 21.50 16.47
CA ILE A 458 -19.46 21.51 15.08
C ILE A 458 -19.74 22.95 14.64
N ASP A 459 -20.42 23.72 15.48
CA ASP A 459 -20.74 25.12 15.22
C ASP A 459 -19.47 25.96 15.12
N GLU A 460 -18.51 25.80 16.05
CA GLU A 460 -17.20 26.46 16.01
C GLU A 460 -16.44 26.12 14.71
N ALA A 461 -16.40 24.84 14.32
CA ALA A 461 -15.72 24.43 13.10
C ALA A 461 -16.37 25.01 11.83
N LEU A 462 -17.70 25.09 11.79
CA LEU A 462 -18.45 25.69 10.69
C LEU A 462 -18.29 27.21 10.65
N GLU A 463 -18.26 27.89 11.80
CA GLU A 463 -17.97 29.32 11.90
C GLU A 463 -16.55 29.62 11.40
N LEU A 464 -15.54 28.89 11.89
CA LEU A 464 -14.16 29.03 11.43
C LEU A 464 -14.05 28.81 9.91
N PHE A 465 -14.80 27.86 9.35
CA PHE A 465 -14.76 27.59 7.91
C PHE A 465 -15.49 28.63 7.06
N ASN A 466 -16.54 29.27 7.57
CA ASN A 466 -17.31 30.23 6.78
C ASN A 466 -16.82 31.67 6.97
N GLU A 467 -16.39 32.04 8.18
CA GLU A 467 -16.06 33.42 8.55
C GLU A 467 -14.55 33.66 8.65
N HIS A 468 -13.77 32.61 8.93
CA HIS A 468 -12.33 32.71 9.20
C HIS A 468 -11.45 31.79 8.34
N TYR A 469 -11.95 31.33 7.18
CA TYR A 469 -11.27 30.31 6.36
C TYR A 469 -9.82 30.67 5.96
N TYR A 470 -9.52 31.97 5.85
CA TYR A 470 -8.22 32.49 5.42
C TYR A 470 -7.08 32.21 6.42
N ASP A 471 -7.40 32.03 7.71
CA ASP A 471 -6.42 31.72 8.74
C ASP A 471 -6.13 30.22 8.89
N ASN A 472 -6.86 29.37 8.13
CA ASN A 472 -6.74 27.92 8.09
C ASN A 472 -7.00 27.17 9.43
N ARG A 473 -7.47 27.82 10.50
CA ARG A 473 -7.70 27.17 11.80
C ARG A 473 -8.75 26.09 11.74
N TYR A 474 -9.78 26.25 10.91
CA TYR A 474 -10.81 25.22 10.69
C TYR A 474 -10.23 23.85 10.28
N ARG A 475 -9.04 23.84 9.65
CA ARG A 475 -8.40 22.59 9.23
C ARG A 475 -7.90 21.75 10.40
N ASN A 476 -7.70 22.36 11.56
CA ASN A 476 -7.23 21.71 12.78
C ASN A 476 -8.38 21.12 13.61
N CYS A 477 -9.64 21.41 13.26
CA CYS A 477 -10.79 20.77 13.89
C CYS A 477 -10.72 19.25 13.69
N GLY A 478 -10.95 18.49 14.78
CA GLY A 478 -10.84 17.03 14.78
C GLY A 478 -9.42 16.49 15.01
N ASN A 479 -8.48 17.31 15.47
CA ASN A 479 -7.12 16.91 15.89
C ASN A 479 -6.35 16.12 14.82
N PRO A 480 -6.01 16.75 13.67
CA PRO A 480 -5.32 16.07 12.58
C PRO A 480 -3.96 15.52 12.99
N VAL A 481 -3.64 14.33 12.50
CA VAL A 481 -2.33 13.67 12.69
C VAL A 481 -1.29 14.20 11.69
N GLU A 482 -1.72 14.58 10.50
CA GLU A 482 -0.86 15.10 9.43
C GLU A 482 -1.50 16.36 8.84
N THR A 483 -0.70 17.41 8.70
CA THR A 483 -1.15 18.75 8.30
C THR A 483 -0.39 19.25 7.07
N TYR A 484 -0.95 20.23 6.37
CA TYR A 484 -0.25 20.93 5.30
C TYR A 484 0.98 21.65 5.85
N SER A 485 2.08 21.64 5.08
CA SER A 485 3.26 22.44 5.41
C SER A 485 2.96 23.93 5.30
N GLU A 486 3.78 24.78 5.93
CA GLU A 486 3.66 26.24 5.81
C GLU A 486 3.69 26.71 4.36
N LEU A 487 4.58 26.13 3.53
CA LEU A 487 4.65 26.43 2.11
C LEU A 487 3.36 26.04 1.38
N GLN A 488 2.80 24.87 1.70
CA GLN A 488 1.57 24.37 1.08
C GLN A 488 0.36 25.23 1.47
N LEU A 489 0.24 25.63 2.74
CA LEU A 489 -0.79 26.57 3.20
C LEU A 489 -0.66 27.91 2.48
N LYS A 490 0.55 28.49 2.47
CA LYS A 490 0.82 29.75 1.76
C LYS A 490 0.48 29.64 0.28
N TYR A 491 0.83 28.52 -0.36
CA TYR A 491 0.54 28.26 -1.76
C TYR A 491 -0.97 28.25 -2.05
N PHE A 492 -1.77 27.56 -1.23
CA PHE A 492 -3.22 27.48 -1.45
C PHE A 492 -3.97 28.76 -1.07
N SER A 493 -3.49 29.49 -0.06
CA SER A 493 -4.01 30.82 0.29
C SER A 493 -3.63 31.92 -0.71
N THR A 494 -2.67 31.66 -1.61
CA THR A 494 -2.25 32.60 -2.67
C THR A 494 -3.11 32.41 -3.94
N PRO A 495 -3.56 33.49 -4.60
CA PRO A 495 -4.27 33.41 -5.88
C PRO A 495 -3.46 32.68 -6.96
N PRO A 496 -4.10 31.90 -7.87
CA PRO A 496 -3.40 31.06 -8.85
C PRO A 496 -2.28 31.76 -9.63
N GLU A 497 -2.53 32.97 -10.10
CA GLU A 497 -1.60 33.80 -10.87
C GLU A 497 -0.32 34.19 -10.09
N GLN A 498 -0.37 34.20 -8.76
CA GLN A 498 0.76 34.58 -7.89
C GLN A 498 1.47 33.37 -7.26
N ARG A 499 1.07 32.14 -7.60
CA ARG A 499 1.63 30.92 -7.00
C ARG A 499 3.03 30.55 -7.50
N TRP A 500 3.35 30.87 -8.74
CA TRP A 500 4.61 30.48 -9.38
C TRP A 500 5.87 30.98 -8.64
N PRO A 501 5.95 32.25 -8.22
CA PRO A 501 7.07 32.73 -7.41
C PRO A 501 7.33 31.92 -6.13
N LEU A 502 6.29 31.38 -5.48
CA LEU A 502 6.42 30.61 -4.23
C LEU A 502 7.17 29.29 -4.43
N ILE A 503 7.02 28.67 -5.61
CA ILE A 503 7.60 27.36 -5.94
C ILE A 503 8.75 27.45 -6.94
N ALA A 504 9.15 28.65 -7.35
CA ALA A 504 10.24 28.83 -8.32
C ALA A 504 11.57 28.21 -7.85
N HIS A 505 11.80 28.16 -6.54
CA HIS A 505 12.97 27.52 -5.95
C HIS A 505 13.03 26.00 -6.18
N TRP A 506 11.92 25.33 -6.53
CA TRP A 506 11.92 23.90 -6.88
C TRP A 506 12.69 23.56 -8.15
N PHE A 507 12.99 24.56 -8.99
CA PHE A 507 13.62 24.39 -10.30
C PHE A 507 15.03 24.99 -10.36
N ARG A 508 15.53 25.51 -9.23
CA ARG A 508 16.91 25.97 -9.11
C ARG A 508 17.74 24.76 -8.69
N SER A 509 18.56 24.26 -9.61
CA SER A 509 19.59 23.27 -9.34
C SER A 509 20.77 23.89 -8.61
#